data_AF-A0A7W7YJS7-F1
#
_entry.id   AF-A0A7W7YJS7-F1
#
_cell.length_a   1.000
_cell.length_b   1.000
_cell.length_c   1.000
_cell.angle_alpha   90.00
_cell.angle_beta   90.00
_cell.angle_gamma   90.00
#
_symmetry.space_group_name_H-M   'P 1'
#
loop_
_entity.id
_entity.type
_entity.pdbx_description
1 polymer ?
#
loop_
_entity_poly.entity_id
_entity_poly.type
_entity_poly.pdbx_seq_one_letter_code
_entity_poly.pdbx_strand_id
1 'polypeptide(L)'
;MTDPTHTLWLQTFLVLMVLGAGLMLHLKWHPLREEFSEAWDMLQSLRWIVPMMAALLLLSGEIGPWGISLRDAGANGHTAWAYLLIQLPVAAQEMAAFMHGFFPPWPMALAVPFLLTLLMWRVKKFPYRYDSRRKRPAVFWALIIAALSAWGWLALEISSGLRLMPEWLETLRVTFRWLAEACMMAGLQIYMMRLVIGWEEPTEPEDEKDLWLALEHTLARWKGVVVLVALDLLWLLAWRSLGSGSTDWSLWVMVESSLLFAAVPVVVARLRAPLHVMLEVTAHVFMKTLWPLLGYAVSATALLMWAHFALRGVASWFPEGALGQGMIRILSALVLATVRSWLFLAFVLTLLRHGLKAASSHGQAN
;
A
#
# COMPACT_ATOMS: atom_id res chain seq x y z
N MET A 1 -47.55 9.00 7.25
CA MET A 1 -46.25 8.29 7.17
C MET A 1 -45.22 9.30 6.68
N THR A 2 -44.34 9.76 7.56
CA THR A 2 -43.22 10.65 7.18
C THR A 2 -42.20 9.82 6.39
N ASP A 3 -41.83 10.31 5.21
CA ASP A 3 -40.85 9.63 4.35
C ASP A 3 -39.53 9.43 5.11
N PRO A 4 -39.08 8.18 5.35
CA PRO A 4 -37.88 7.88 6.16
C PRO A 4 -36.60 8.52 5.59
N THR A 5 -36.62 8.93 4.33
CA THR A 5 -35.51 9.62 3.66
C THR A 5 -35.21 11.01 4.25
N HIS A 6 -36.18 11.70 4.86
CA HIS A 6 -35.97 13.05 5.42
C HIS A 6 -35.07 13.10 6.65
N THR A 7 -34.87 11.99 7.37
CA THR A 7 -34.01 11.96 8.57
C THR A 7 -32.63 11.37 8.31
N LEU A 8 -32.41 10.79 7.13
CA LEU A 8 -31.20 10.02 6.84
C LEU A 8 -29.94 10.89 6.73
N TRP A 9 -30.06 12.11 6.20
CA TRP A 9 -28.95 13.08 6.17
C TRP A 9 -28.54 13.51 7.59
N LEU A 10 -29.53 13.75 8.47
CA LEU A 10 -29.30 14.13 9.86
C LEU A 10 -28.65 12.98 10.64
N GLN A 11 -29.12 11.75 10.44
CA GLN A 11 -28.51 10.56 11.02
C GLN A 11 -27.07 10.37 10.55
N THR A 12 -26.80 10.53 9.25
CA THR A 12 -25.46 10.44 8.68
C THR A 12 -24.53 11.50 9.27
N PHE A 13 -24.99 12.75 9.36
CA PHE A 13 -24.25 13.84 9.97
C PHE A 13 -23.93 13.57 11.45
N LEU A 14 -24.91 13.12 12.23
CA LEU A 14 -24.71 12.77 13.63
C LEU A 14 -23.72 11.61 13.81
N VAL A 15 -23.81 10.56 12.98
CA VAL A 15 -22.86 9.44 12.99
C VAL A 15 -21.45 9.94 12.68
N LEU A 16 -21.28 10.79 11.66
CA LEU A 16 -19.99 11.37 11.32
C LEU A 16 -19.41 12.22 12.45
N MET A 17 -20.23 13.03 13.11
CA MET A 17 -19.84 13.87 14.25
C MET A 17 -19.42 13.03 15.46
N VAL A 18 -20.23 12.04 15.84
CA VAL A 18 -19.95 11.17 17.00
C VAL A 18 -18.69 10.34 16.75
N LEU A 19 -18.57 9.72 15.57
CA LEU A 19 -17.37 8.96 15.21
C LEU A 19 -16.14 9.85 15.08
N GLY A 20 -16.27 11.03 14.47
CA GLY A 20 -15.16 11.98 14.34
C GLY A 20 -14.64 12.44 15.71
N ALA A 21 -15.55 12.80 16.62
CA ALA A 21 -15.19 13.15 17.99
C ALA A 21 -14.57 11.96 18.74
N GLY A 22 -15.14 10.76 18.58
CA GLY A 22 -14.62 9.53 19.18
C GLY A 22 -13.21 9.17 18.66
N LEU A 23 -12.99 9.25 17.35
CA LEU A 23 -11.69 9.01 16.71
C LEU A 23 -10.66 10.05 17.14
N MET A 24 -11.04 11.33 17.23
CA MET A 24 -10.15 12.38 17.70
C MET A 24 -9.73 12.15 19.17
N LEU A 25 -10.69 11.77 20.02
CA LEU A 25 -10.41 11.44 21.42
C LEU A 25 -9.54 10.19 21.54
N HIS A 26 -9.84 9.16 20.75
CA HIS A 26 -9.06 7.93 20.65
C HIS A 26 -7.61 8.23 20.26
N LEU A 27 -7.39 8.98 19.17
CA LEU A 27 -6.04 9.35 18.71
C LEU A 27 -5.29 10.21 19.73
N LYS A 28 -5.99 11.07 20.49
CA LYS A 28 -5.38 11.87 21.56
C LYS A 28 -4.80 11.02 22.69
N TRP A 29 -5.42 9.88 22.99
CA TRP A 29 -5.03 8.96 24.05
C TRP A 29 -4.39 7.66 23.54
N HIS A 30 -4.19 7.55 22.23
CA HIS A 30 -3.64 6.36 21.62
C HIS A 30 -2.17 6.17 22.04
N PRO A 31 -1.73 4.94 22.39
CA PRO A 31 -0.34 4.69 22.75
C PRO A 31 0.63 4.99 21.61
N LEU A 32 0.18 4.89 20.35
CA LEU A 32 0.97 5.22 19.15
C LEU A 32 0.70 6.64 18.61
N ARG A 33 0.30 7.58 19.48
CA ARG A 33 -0.05 8.94 19.06
C ARG A 33 1.12 9.65 18.37
N GLU A 34 2.35 9.43 18.84
CA GLU A 34 3.55 10.06 18.29
C GLU A 34 3.78 9.60 16.85
N GLU A 35 3.64 8.30 16.57
CA GLU A 35 3.77 7.72 15.23
C GLU A 35 2.72 8.27 14.27
N PHE A 36 1.46 8.40 14.72
CA PHE A 36 0.41 9.03 13.90
C PHE A 36 0.68 10.52 13.65
N SER A 37 1.15 11.25 14.65
CA SER A 37 1.46 12.68 14.52
C SER A 37 2.63 12.90 13.56
N GLU A 38 3.71 12.15 13.74
CA GLU A 38 4.90 12.29 12.89
C GLU A 38 4.67 11.77 11.48
N ALA A 39 3.87 10.72 11.30
CA ALA A 39 3.45 10.28 9.97
C ALA A 39 2.70 11.39 9.22
N TRP A 40 1.95 12.24 9.93
CA TRP A 40 1.28 13.40 9.34
C TRP A 40 2.29 14.47 8.93
N ASP A 41 3.28 14.76 9.78
CA ASP A 41 4.35 15.72 9.47
C ASP A 41 5.21 15.25 8.29
N MET A 42 5.51 13.94 8.23
CA MET A 42 6.19 13.31 7.11
C MET A 42 5.35 13.36 5.83
N LEU A 43 4.04 13.15 5.91
CA LEU A 43 3.16 13.30 4.74
C LEU A 43 3.17 14.74 4.21
N GLN A 44 3.24 15.73 5.10
CA GLN A 44 3.39 17.14 4.72
C GLN A 44 4.77 17.46 4.11
N SER A 45 5.82 16.71 4.42
CA SER A 45 7.14 16.85 3.80
C SER A 45 7.18 16.15 2.43
N LEU A 46 6.48 15.02 2.28
CA LEU A 46 6.36 14.21 1.07
C LEU A 46 5.03 14.46 0.34
N ARG A 47 4.68 15.73 0.11
CA ARG A 47 3.38 16.16 -0.46
C ARG A 47 3.04 15.54 -1.81
N TRP A 48 4.04 15.07 -2.55
CA TRP A 48 3.87 14.43 -3.86
C TRP A 48 3.21 13.05 -3.78
N ILE A 49 3.27 12.36 -2.62
CA ILE A 49 2.69 11.03 -2.44
C ILE A 49 1.17 11.07 -2.65
N VAL A 50 0.49 12.05 -2.06
CA VAL A 50 -0.99 12.17 -2.13
C VAL A 50 -1.51 12.31 -3.57
N PRO A 51 -1.07 13.31 -4.38
CA PRO A 51 -1.55 13.45 -5.74
C PRO A 51 -1.12 12.28 -6.63
N MET A 52 0.08 11.70 -6.40
CA MET A 52 0.50 10.51 -7.14
C MET A 52 -0.40 9.31 -6.83
N MET A 53 -0.63 9.02 -5.54
CA MET A 53 -1.51 7.94 -5.10
C MET A 53 -2.94 8.14 -5.63
N ALA A 54 -3.47 9.37 -5.55
CA ALA A 54 -4.80 9.69 -6.07
C ALA A 54 -4.88 9.45 -7.59
N ALA A 55 -3.87 9.87 -8.35
CA ALA A 55 -3.79 9.61 -9.79
C ALA A 55 -3.75 8.11 -10.09
N LEU A 56 -2.99 7.33 -9.33
CA LEU A 56 -2.91 5.88 -9.50
C LEU A 56 -4.23 5.18 -9.18
N LEU A 57 -4.93 5.59 -8.11
CA LEU A 57 -6.25 5.07 -7.77
C LEU A 57 -7.30 5.38 -8.85
N LEU A 58 -7.21 6.56 -9.49
CA LEU A 58 -8.08 6.92 -10.61
C LEU A 58 -7.77 6.07 -11.86
N LEU A 59 -6.49 5.86 -12.17
CA LEU A 59 -6.05 5.08 -13.33
C LEU A 59 -6.29 3.57 -13.15
N SER A 60 -6.21 3.07 -11.91
CA SER A 60 -6.46 1.65 -11.62
C SER A 60 -7.93 1.27 -11.80
N GLY A 61 -8.83 2.25 -11.73
CA GLY A 61 -10.28 2.01 -11.73
C GLY A 61 -10.78 1.37 -10.44
N GLU A 62 -9.92 1.22 -9.41
CA GLU A 62 -10.27 0.67 -8.10
C GLU A 62 -11.17 1.61 -7.29
N ILE A 63 -11.29 2.87 -7.71
CA ILE A 63 -12.33 3.77 -7.23
C ILE A 63 -13.63 3.41 -7.95
N GLY A 64 -14.24 2.31 -7.52
CA GLY A 64 -15.62 2.00 -7.87
C GLY A 64 -16.55 3.10 -7.33
N PRO A 65 -17.77 3.24 -7.88
CA PRO A 65 -18.85 3.83 -7.11
C PRO A 65 -19.08 2.91 -5.91
N TRP A 66 -18.52 3.25 -4.76
CA TRP A 66 -18.61 2.43 -3.55
C TRP A 66 -20.06 2.33 -3.07
N GLY A 67 -20.76 1.30 -3.55
CA GLY A 67 -21.99 0.75 -2.98
C GLY A 67 -23.26 1.58 -3.12
N ILE A 68 -24.38 0.84 -3.22
CA ILE A 68 -25.76 1.16 -2.81
C ILE A 68 -25.86 2.55 -2.20
N SER A 69 -26.53 3.46 -2.92
CA SER A 69 -26.77 4.83 -2.48
C SER A 69 -27.29 4.81 -1.04
N LEU A 70 -26.92 5.78 -0.20
CA LEU A 70 -27.57 5.97 1.11
C LEU A 70 -29.11 6.05 0.98
N ARG A 71 -29.59 6.44 -0.20
CA ARG A 71 -30.99 6.40 -0.63
C ARG A 71 -31.56 4.98 -0.70
N ASP A 72 -30.79 4.02 -1.19
CA ASP A 72 -31.14 2.60 -1.26
C ASP A 72 -31.03 1.91 0.13
N ALA A 73 -30.10 2.37 0.99
CA ALA A 73 -30.00 1.91 2.38
C ALA A 73 -31.23 2.31 3.22
N GLY A 74 -31.77 3.51 2.99
CA GLY A 74 -33.05 3.95 3.56
C GLY A 74 -34.24 3.13 3.06
N ALA A 75 -34.19 2.64 1.82
CA ALA A 75 -35.21 1.75 1.24
C ALA A 75 -35.19 0.34 1.86
N ASN A 76 -34.02 -0.14 2.30
CA ASN A 76 -33.84 -1.44 2.94
C ASN A 76 -34.01 -1.42 4.48
N GLY A 77 -34.39 -0.28 5.07
CA GLY A 77 -34.63 -0.16 6.52
C GLY A 77 -33.38 -0.20 7.40
N HIS A 78 -32.18 -0.08 6.84
CA HIS A 78 -30.94 -0.04 7.62
C HIS A 78 -30.73 1.34 8.23
N THR A 79 -30.33 1.38 9.51
CA THR A 79 -29.88 2.63 10.14
C THR A 79 -28.49 3.01 9.64
N ALA A 80 -28.15 4.30 9.71
CA ALA A 80 -26.79 4.78 9.40
C ALA A 80 -25.70 4.03 10.19
N TRP A 81 -26.01 3.59 11.42
CA TRP A 81 -25.14 2.76 12.26
C TRP A 81 -24.91 1.35 11.71
N ALA A 82 -25.97 0.68 11.24
CA ALA A 82 -25.83 -0.63 10.62
C ALA A 82 -24.98 -0.55 9.34
N TYR A 83 -25.15 0.52 8.57
CA TYR A 83 -24.38 0.75 7.35
C TYR A 83 -22.89 1.02 7.61
N LEU A 84 -22.56 1.69 8.71
CA LEU A 84 -21.19 1.85 9.17
C LEU A 84 -20.53 0.49 9.44
N LEU A 85 -21.21 -0.41 10.16
CA LEU A 85 -20.67 -1.73 10.51
C LEU A 85 -20.44 -2.62 9.27
N ILE A 86 -21.26 -2.46 8.23
CA ILE A 86 -21.06 -3.16 6.95
C ILE A 86 -19.74 -2.72 6.27
N GLN A 87 -19.20 -1.54 6.59
CA GLN A 87 -17.90 -1.11 6.06
C GLN A 87 -16.71 -1.76 6.76
N LEU A 88 -16.90 -2.42 7.91
CA LEU A 88 -15.80 -2.97 8.69
C LEU A 88 -14.96 -4.00 7.91
N PRO A 89 -15.55 -5.01 7.23
CA PRO A 89 -14.76 -5.97 6.45
C PRO A 89 -14.01 -5.30 5.29
N VAL A 90 -14.63 -4.33 4.61
CA VAL A 90 -14.00 -3.58 3.51
C VAL A 90 -12.83 -2.74 4.02
N ALA A 91 -12.99 -2.09 5.18
CA ALA A 91 -11.93 -1.30 5.79
C ALA A 91 -10.77 -2.18 6.29
N ALA A 92 -11.06 -3.34 6.89
CA ALA A 92 -10.05 -4.31 7.30
C ALA A 92 -9.31 -4.90 6.09
N GLN A 93 -10.05 -5.20 5.02
CA GLN A 93 -9.50 -5.65 3.74
C GLN A 93 -8.54 -4.60 3.17
N GLU A 94 -8.97 -3.35 3.09
CA GLU A 94 -8.14 -2.25 2.60
C GLU A 94 -6.92 -2.01 3.48
N MET A 95 -7.06 -2.12 4.80
CA MET A 95 -5.97 -2.04 5.75
C MET A 95 -4.90 -3.10 5.47
N ALA A 96 -5.32 -4.35 5.33
CA ALA A 96 -4.43 -5.47 5.01
C ALA A 96 -3.77 -5.30 3.63
N ALA A 97 -4.51 -4.77 2.65
CA ALA A 97 -4.00 -4.55 1.30
C ALA A 97 -2.83 -3.55 1.28
N PHE A 98 -2.93 -2.39 1.93
CA PHE A 98 -1.87 -1.38 1.82
C PHE A 98 -0.58 -1.74 2.58
N MET A 99 -0.64 -2.66 3.56
CA MET A 99 0.55 -3.18 4.24
C MET A 99 1.50 -3.88 3.26
N HIS A 100 0.93 -4.58 2.26
CA HIS A 100 1.68 -5.29 1.22
C HIS A 100 1.66 -4.58 -0.15
N GLY A 101 0.73 -3.67 -0.38
CA GLY A 101 0.53 -2.98 -1.66
C GLY A 101 0.11 -1.54 -1.46
N PHE A 102 1.02 -0.71 -0.96
CA PHE A 102 0.72 0.70 -0.67
C PHE A 102 0.16 1.43 -1.89
N PHE A 103 0.84 1.31 -3.03
CA PHE A 103 0.37 1.82 -4.32
C PHE A 103 -0.43 0.75 -5.07
N PRO A 104 -1.46 1.17 -5.84
CA PRO A 104 -2.12 0.27 -6.78
C PRO A 104 -1.09 -0.38 -7.72
N PRO A 105 -1.02 -1.73 -7.76
CA PRO A 105 -0.01 -2.43 -8.55
C PRO A 105 -0.13 -2.13 -10.04
N TRP A 106 -1.37 -1.99 -10.51
CA TRP A 106 -1.70 -1.40 -11.81
C TRP A 106 -2.16 0.05 -11.59
N PRO A 107 -1.66 1.05 -12.32
CA PRO A 107 -0.81 0.97 -13.52
C PRO A 107 0.71 0.96 -13.26
N MET A 108 1.17 0.93 -12.00
CA MET A 108 2.59 1.08 -11.68
C MET A 108 3.48 0.00 -12.31
N ALA A 109 2.95 -1.20 -12.55
CA ALA A 109 3.63 -2.29 -13.26
C ALA A 109 4.23 -1.87 -14.62
N LEU A 110 3.67 -0.85 -15.28
CA LEU A 110 4.19 -0.30 -16.53
C LEU A 110 5.60 0.30 -16.40
N ALA A 111 6.03 0.66 -15.18
CA ALA A 111 7.38 1.17 -14.90
C ALA A 111 8.44 0.07 -14.80
N VAL A 112 8.06 -1.20 -14.62
CA VAL A 112 8.99 -2.33 -14.41
C VAL A 112 10.05 -2.47 -15.50
N PRO A 113 9.73 -2.41 -16.81
CA PRO A 113 10.75 -2.49 -17.87
C PRO A 113 11.82 -1.39 -17.76
N PHE A 114 11.41 -0.17 -17.40
CA PHE A 114 12.31 0.97 -17.21
C PHE A 114 13.19 0.79 -15.96
N LEU A 115 12.62 0.31 -14.85
CA LEU A 115 13.39 0.05 -13.62
C LEU A 115 14.39 -1.10 -13.80
N LEU A 116 14.01 -2.17 -14.52
CA LEU A 116 14.92 -3.28 -14.81
C LEU A 116 16.06 -2.88 -15.75
N THR A 117 15.78 -2.06 -16.77
CA THR A 117 16.83 -1.52 -17.64
C THR A 117 17.76 -0.56 -16.89
N LEU A 118 17.21 0.27 -16.00
CA LEU A 118 18.01 1.12 -15.11
C LEU A 118 18.89 0.27 -14.18
N LEU A 119 18.35 -0.77 -13.56
CA LEU A 119 19.09 -1.71 -12.71
C LEU A 119 20.21 -2.38 -13.50
N MET A 120 19.92 -2.89 -14.69
CA MET A 120 20.90 -3.52 -15.58
C MET A 120 22.05 -2.55 -15.91
N TRP A 121 21.73 -1.31 -16.26
CA TRP A 121 22.74 -0.27 -16.52
C TRP A 121 23.57 0.05 -15.27
N ARG A 122 22.93 0.18 -14.11
CA ARG A 122 23.60 0.47 -12.83
C ARG A 122 24.51 -0.66 -12.38
N VAL A 123 24.07 -1.92 -12.47
CA VAL A 123 24.89 -3.10 -12.15
C VAL A 123 26.13 -3.16 -13.05
N LYS A 124 25.98 -2.82 -14.34
CA LYS A 124 27.11 -2.75 -15.28
C LYS A 124 28.09 -1.62 -14.95
N LYS A 125 27.58 -0.42 -14.64
CA LYS A 125 28.39 0.79 -14.40
C LYS A 125 29.06 0.79 -13.01
N PHE A 126 28.39 0.29 -11.98
CA PHE A 126 28.82 0.36 -10.58
C PHE A 126 28.78 -1.02 -9.88
N PRO A 127 29.54 -2.02 -10.34
CA PRO A 127 29.41 -3.40 -9.84
C PRO A 127 29.62 -3.53 -8.33
N TYR A 128 30.53 -2.73 -7.75
CA TYR A 128 30.87 -2.76 -6.32
C TYR A 128 29.73 -2.34 -5.39
N ARG A 129 28.73 -1.59 -5.86
CA ARG A 129 27.57 -1.18 -5.05
C ARG A 129 26.45 -2.23 -5.01
N TYR A 130 26.43 -3.16 -5.97
CA TYR A 130 25.30 -4.08 -6.22
C TYR A 130 25.64 -5.56 -6.02
N ASP A 131 26.91 -5.96 -5.98
CA ASP A 131 27.32 -7.31 -5.58
C ASP A 131 28.75 -7.37 -5.01
N SER A 132 29.11 -8.52 -4.41
CA SER A 132 30.48 -8.81 -3.94
C SER A 132 31.51 -8.73 -5.09
N ARG A 133 32.78 -8.45 -4.75
CA ARG A 133 33.92 -8.16 -5.66
C ARG A 133 34.12 -9.07 -6.90
N ARG A 134 33.42 -10.20 -7.03
CA ARG A 134 33.49 -11.11 -8.19
C ARG A 134 32.30 -10.90 -9.13
N LYS A 135 32.60 -10.59 -10.40
CA LYS A 135 31.60 -10.55 -11.47
C LYS A 135 30.95 -11.93 -11.61
N ARG A 136 29.64 -12.04 -11.36
CA ARG A 136 28.84 -13.24 -11.62
C ARG A 136 28.09 -13.05 -12.94
N PRO A 137 28.61 -13.52 -14.08
CA PRO A 137 27.99 -13.27 -15.38
C PRO A 137 26.56 -13.82 -15.47
N ALA A 138 26.27 -14.93 -14.79
CA ALA A 138 24.93 -15.53 -14.76
C ALA A 138 23.85 -14.57 -14.25
N VAL A 139 24.13 -13.77 -13.21
CA VAL A 139 23.17 -12.80 -12.66
C VAL A 139 22.89 -11.68 -13.66
N PHE A 140 23.93 -11.22 -14.36
CA PHE A 140 23.77 -10.18 -15.37
C PHE A 140 22.95 -10.68 -16.57
N TRP A 141 23.18 -11.91 -17.02
CA TRP A 141 22.35 -12.54 -18.07
C TRP A 141 20.90 -12.73 -17.63
N ALA A 142 20.65 -13.14 -16.38
CA ALA A 142 19.30 -13.24 -15.84
C ALA A 142 18.59 -11.88 -15.83
N LEU A 143 19.30 -10.79 -15.49
CA LEU A 143 18.75 -9.43 -15.55
C LEU A 143 18.43 -8.99 -16.99
N ILE A 144 19.28 -9.33 -17.97
CA ILE A 144 19.00 -9.07 -19.39
C ILE A 144 17.72 -9.79 -19.81
N ILE A 145 17.60 -11.08 -19.49
CA ILE A 145 16.42 -11.88 -19.83
C ILE A 145 15.18 -11.27 -19.18
N ALA A 146 15.23 -10.94 -17.88
CA ALA A 146 14.12 -10.31 -17.17
C ALA A 146 13.71 -8.97 -17.80
N ALA A 147 14.68 -8.12 -18.17
CA ALA A 147 14.40 -6.85 -18.83
C ALA A 147 13.75 -7.05 -20.21
N LEU A 148 14.27 -7.96 -21.02
CA LEU A 148 13.68 -8.29 -22.33
C LEU A 148 12.27 -8.86 -22.19
N SER A 149 12.04 -9.75 -21.23
CA SER A 149 10.71 -10.29 -20.93
C SER A 149 9.74 -9.19 -20.50
N ALA A 150 10.17 -8.24 -19.66
CA ALA A 150 9.34 -7.12 -19.23
C ALA A 150 8.98 -6.18 -20.40
N TRP A 151 9.92 -5.88 -21.29
CA TRP A 151 9.64 -5.12 -22.52
C TRP A 151 8.71 -5.87 -23.47
N GLY A 152 8.90 -7.18 -23.62
CA GLY A 152 8.00 -8.04 -24.40
C GLY A 152 6.57 -8.01 -23.84
N TRP A 153 6.42 -8.11 -22.51
CA TRP A 153 5.12 -7.98 -21.86
C TRP A 153 4.48 -6.61 -22.09
N LEU A 154 5.23 -5.51 -21.94
CA LEU A 154 4.69 -4.17 -22.20
C LEU A 154 4.18 -4.03 -23.65
N ALA A 155 4.91 -4.58 -24.62
CA ALA A 155 4.46 -4.63 -26.01
C ALA A 155 3.16 -5.44 -26.18
N LEU A 156 3.04 -6.58 -25.47
CA LEU A 156 1.80 -7.36 -25.45
C LEU A 156 0.64 -6.56 -24.86
N GLU A 157 0.84 -5.87 -23.74
CA GLU A 157 -0.18 -5.04 -23.08
C GLU A 157 -0.69 -3.94 -24.03
N ILE A 158 0.23 -3.24 -24.72
CA ILE A 158 -0.12 -2.23 -25.73
C ILE A 158 -0.90 -2.86 -26.90
N SER A 159 -0.43 -4.00 -27.40
CA SER A 159 -1.07 -4.67 -28.54
C SER A 159 -2.46 -5.24 -28.22
N SER A 160 -2.71 -5.64 -26.97
CA SER A 160 -4.01 -6.15 -26.52
C SER A 160 -5.10 -5.07 -26.58
N GLY A 161 -4.75 -3.80 -26.41
CA GLY A 161 -5.67 -2.67 -26.58
C GLY A 161 -6.03 -2.39 -28.04
N LEU A 162 -5.29 -2.96 -29.00
CA LEU A 162 -5.44 -2.69 -30.43
C LEU A 162 -6.04 -3.88 -31.21
N ARG A 163 -5.84 -5.12 -30.73
CA ARG A 163 -6.21 -6.34 -31.46
C ARG A 163 -6.61 -7.46 -30.50
N LEU A 164 -7.53 -8.31 -30.96
CA LEU A 164 -7.85 -9.56 -30.27
C LEU A 164 -6.65 -10.51 -30.34
N MET A 165 -6.23 -11.01 -29.18
CA MET A 165 -5.11 -11.95 -29.05
C MET A 165 -5.63 -13.38 -28.92
N PRO A 166 -4.90 -14.40 -29.41
CA PRO A 166 -5.22 -15.80 -29.11
C PRO A 166 -5.08 -16.07 -27.61
N GLU A 167 -5.87 -17.03 -27.09
CA GLU A 167 -6.01 -17.31 -25.65
C GLU A 167 -4.68 -17.57 -24.93
N TRP A 168 -3.73 -18.25 -25.59
CA TRP A 168 -2.42 -18.53 -24.99
C TRP A 168 -1.56 -17.26 -24.83
N LEU A 169 -1.64 -16.31 -25.76
CA LEU A 169 -0.95 -15.01 -25.65
C LEU A 169 -1.60 -14.16 -24.57
N GLU A 170 -2.92 -14.21 -24.45
CA GLU A 170 -3.66 -13.53 -23.41
C GLU A 170 -3.29 -14.08 -22.02
N THR A 171 -3.23 -15.40 -21.88
CA THR A 171 -2.80 -16.06 -20.63
C THR A 171 -1.38 -15.66 -20.26
N LEU A 172 -0.48 -15.63 -21.25
CA LEU A 172 0.91 -15.21 -21.05
C LEU A 172 1.00 -13.72 -20.68
N ARG A 173 0.22 -12.85 -21.33
CA ARG A 173 0.13 -11.42 -21.01
C ARG A 173 -0.33 -11.20 -19.57
N VAL A 174 -1.40 -11.88 -19.15
CA VAL A 174 -1.94 -11.79 -17.79
C VAL A 174 -0.94 -12.32 -16.76
N THR A 175 -0.26 -13.44 -17.05
CA THR A 175 0.77 -14.00 -16.16
C THR A 175 1.93 -13.03 -15.97
N PHE A 176 2.43 -12.45 -17.06
CA PHE A 176 3.49 -11.44 -16.97
C PHE A 176 3.02 -10.16 -16.28
N ARG A 177 1.76 -9.77 -16.45
CA ARG A 177 1.16 -8.65 -15.71
C ARG A 177 1.21 -8.89 -14.21
N TRP A 178 0.83 -10.08 -13.74
CA TRP A 178 0.87 -10.43 -12.32
C TRP A 178 2.30 -10.39 -11.77
N LEU A 179 3.26 -10.90 -12.55
CA LEU A 179 4.66 -10.83 -12.19
C LEU A 179 5.17 -9.38 -12.13
N ALA A 180 4.79 -8.53 -13.09
CA ALA A 180 5.18 -7.12 -13.11
C ALA A 180 4.54 -6.34 -11.96
N GLU A 181 3.28 -6.59 -11.65
CA GLU A 181 2.56 -6.04 -10.51
C GLU A 181 3.26 -6.42 -9.19
N ALA A 182 3.59 -7.70 -8.98
CA ALA A 182 4.35 -8.17 -7.82
C ALA A 182 5.75 -7.54 -7.73
N CYS A 183 6.47 -7.45 -8.87
CA CYS A 183 7.77 -6.78 -8.93
C CYS A 183 7.68 -5.33 -8.48
N MET A 184 6.65 -4.63 -8.94
CA MET A 184 6.47 -3.22 -8.64
C MET A 184 6.01 -2.99 -7.20
N MET A 185 5.13 -3.83 -6.66
CA MET A 185 4.74 -3.80 -5.25
C MET A 185 5.97 -3.94 -4.35
N ALA A 186 6.75 -5.00 -4.52
CA ALA A 186 7.97 -5.25 -3.75
C ALA A 186 8.96 -4.08 -3.84
N GLY A 187 9.19 -3.59 -5.06
CA GLY A 187 10.07 -2.45 -5.30
C GLY A 187 9.60 -1.18 -4.60
N LEU A 188 8.30 -0.85 -4.70
CA LEU A 188 7.72 0.34 -4.09
C LEU A 188 7.64 0.25 -2.56
N GLN A 189 7.32 -0.92 -1.99
CA GLN A 189 7.35 -1.11 -0.54
C GLN A 189 8.73 -0.79 0.02
N ILE A 190 9.78 -1.40 -0.55
CA ILE A 190 11.15 -1.19 -0.11
C ILE A 190 11.57 0.26 -0.34
N TYR A 191 11.21 0.85 -1.48
CA TYR A 191 11.48 2.25 -1.78
C TYR A 191 10.86 3.21 -0.76
N MET A 192 9.57 3.03 -0.46
CA MET A 192 8.87 3.85 0.52
C MET A 192 9.44 3.66 1.92
N MET A 193 9.73 2.43 2.34
CA MET A 193 10.34 2.18 3.64
C MET A 193 11.75 2.76 3.75
N ARG A 194 12.52 2.81 2.65
CA ARG A 194 13.81 3.50 2.61
C ARG A 194 13.67 5.01 2.73
N LEU A 195 12.62 5.61 2.17
CA LEU A 195 12.32 7.02 2.38
C LEU A 195 11.99 7.30 3.85
N VAL A 196 11.14 6.47 4.47
CA VAL A 196 10.80 6.61 5.90
C VAL A 196 12.05 6.46 6.78
N ILE A 197 12.88 5.44 6.53
CA ILE A 197 14.14 5.23 7.26
C ILE A 197 15.10 6.42 7.07
N GLY A 198 15.23 6.94 5.85
CA GLY A 198 16.10 8.09 5.56
C GLY A 198 15.62 9.38 6.21
N TRP A 199 14.30 9.52 6.41
CA TRP A 199 13.71 10.64 7.13
C TRP A 199 13.88 10.50 8.66
N GLU A 200 13.72 9.30 9.21
CA GLU A 200 13.87 9.04 10.65
C GLU A 200 15.34 9.06 11.11
N GLU A 201 16.25 8.55 10.28
CA GLU A 201 17.69 8.46 10.57
C GLU A 201 18.51 9.10 9.43
N PRO A 202 18.45 10.44 9.25
CA PRO A 202 19.20 11.11 8.17
C PRO A 202 20.70 11.01 8.42
N THR A 203 21.45 10.54 7.43
CA THR A 203 22.93 10.52 7.47
C THR A 203 23.52 11.89 7.20
N GLU A 204 22.95 12.60 6.23
CA GLU A 204 23.24 13.99 5.89
C GLU A 204 21.91 14.79 5.87
N PRO A 205 21.93 16.10 6.15
CA PRO A 205 20.70 16.91 6.21
C PRO A 205 19.95 17.00 4.87
N GLU A 206 20.61 16.70 3.74
CA GLU A 206 19.96 16.67 2.42
C GLU A 206 19.29 15.32 2.10
N ASP A 207 19.56 14.26 2.88
CA ASP A 207 19.10 12.89 2.59
C ASP A 207 17.61 12.67 2.86
N GLU A 208 16.98 13.52 3.70
CA GLU A 208 15.58 13.37 4.13
C GLU A 208 14.58 13.30 2.95
N LYS A 209 14.95 13.87 1.80
CA LYS A 209 14.10 13.98 0.61
C LYS A 209 14.75 13.44 -0.65
N ASP A 210 15.90 12.77 -0.55
CA ASP A 210 16.58 12.26 -1.73
C ASP A 210 15.90 10.98 -2.26
N LEU A 211 14.91 11.21 -3.12
CA LEU A 211 14.21 10.17 -3.88
C LEU A 211 15.18 9.29 -4.67
N TRP A 212 16.26 9.88 -5.20
CA TRP A 212 17.22 9.16 -6.00
C TRP A 212 18.07 8.22 -5.13
N LEU A 213 18.52 8.68 -3.97
CA LEU A 213 19.25 7.85 -3.00
C LEU A 213 18.40 6.68 -2.49
N ALA A 214 17.12 6.92 -2.16
CA ALA A 214 16.19 5.86 -1.77
C ALA A 214 15.99 4.82 -2.88
N LEU A 215 15.88 5.26 -4.13
CA LEU A 215 15.79 4.38 -5.30
C LEU A 215 17.08 3.56 -5.46
N GLU A 216 18.25 4.20 -5.38
CA GLU A 216 19.54 3.51 -5.49
C GLU A 216 19.70 2.45 -4.39
N HIS A 217 19.30 2.77 -3.15
CA HIS A 217 19.33 1.82 -2.05
C HIS A 217 18.37 0.64 -2.21
N THR A 218 17.23 0.86 -2.87
CA THR A 218 16.25 -0.18 -3.20
C THR A 218 16.79 -1.11 -4.27
N LEU A 219 17.31 -0.55 -5.37
CA LEU A 219 17.93 -1.31 -6.45
C LEU A 219 19.14 -2.13 -5.98
N ALA A 220 19.94 -1.59 -5.05
CA ALA A 220 21.06 -2.30 -4.45
C ALA A 220 20.64 -3.49 -3.56
N ARG A 221 19.36 -3.62 -3.21
CA ARG A 221 18.77 -4.72 -2.42
C ARG A 221 18.00 -5.72 -3.27
N TRP A 222 18.23 -5.76 -4.58
CA TRP A 222 17.48 -6.59 -5.53
C TRP A 222 17.30 -8.06 -5.12
N LYS A 223 18.24 -8.67 -4.39
CA LYS A 223 18.09 -10.06 -3.88
C LYS A 223 16.94 -10.19 -2.88
N GLY A 224 16.82 -9.23 -1.96
CA GLY A 224 15.70 -9.18 -1.02
C GLY A 224 14.39 -8.81 -1.72
N VAL A 225 14.46 -7.89 -2.70
CA VAL A 225 13.32 -7.55 -3.56
C VAL A 225 12.79 -8.81 -4.25
N VAL A 226 13.63 -9.65 -4.85
CA VAL A 226 13.20 -10.89 -5.55
C VAL A 226 12.44 -11.84 -4.62
N VAL A 227 12.85 -11.97 -3.37
CA VAL A 227 12.14 -12.80 -2.38
C VAL A 227 10.78 -12.20 -2.06
N LEU A 228 10.74 -10.87 -1.92
CA LEU A 228 9.50 -10.15 -1.70
C LEU A 228 8.56 -10.22 -2.91
N VAL A 229 9.09 -10.23 -4.15
CA VAL A 229 8.28 -10.49 -5.37
C VAL A 229 7.56 -11.83 -5.29
N ALA A 230 8.23 -12.89 -4.81
CA ALA A 230 7.59 -14.19 -4.67
C ALA A 230 6.47 -14.17 -3.62
N LEU A 231 6.69 -13.47 -2.49
CA LEU A 231 5.67 -13.29 -1.45
C LEU A 231 4.49 -12.46 -1.97
N ASP A 232 4.76 -11.33 -2.61
CA ASP A 232 3.75 -10.43 -3.16
C ASP A 232 2.96 -11.08 -4.30
N LEU A 233 3.58 -11.95 -5.09
CA LEU A 233 2.87 -12.73 -6.11
C LEU A 233 1.89 -13.71 -5.47
N LEU A 234 2.31 -14.43 -4.42
CA LEU A 234 1.40 -15.31 -3.66
C LEU A 234 0.27 -14.50 -3.01
N TRP A 235 0.61 -13.34 -2.45
CA TRP A 235 -0.35 -12.41 -1.87
C TRP A 235 -1.38 -11.93 -2.90
N LEU A 236 -0.94 -11.47 -4.07
CA LEU A 236 -1.81 -11.03 -5.15
C LEU A 236 -2.73 -12.15 -5.66
N LEU A 237 -2.20 -13.36 -5.81
CA LEU A 237 -3.00 -14.52 -6.23
C LEU A 237 -4.06 -14.87 -5.19
N ALA A 238 -3.69 -14.90 -3.91
CA ALA A 238 -4.62 -15.14 -2.82
C ALA A 238 -5.68 -14.03 -2.75
N TRP A 239 -5.29 -12.77 -2.84
CA TRP A 239 -6.20 -11.63 -2.76
C TRP A 239 -7.21 -11.60 -3.90
N ARG A 240 -6.76 -11.86 -5.12
CA ARG A 240 -7.65 -11.93 -6.31
C ARG A 240 -8.62 -13.09 -6.24
N SER A 241 -8.28 -14.17 -5.55
CA SER A 241 -9.17 -15.32 -5.37
C SER A 241 -10.36 -15.03 -4.44
N LEU A 242 -10.28 -14.02 -3.58
CA LEU A 242 -11.28 -13.77 -2.53
C LEU A 242 -12.53 -13.05 -3.05
N GLY A 243 -12.57 -12.60 -4.30
CA GLY A 243 -13.64 -11.76 -4.81
C GLY A 243 -13.74 -10.42 -4.08
N SER A 244 -14.38 -9.43 -4.72
CA SER A 244 -14.64 -8.14 -4.07
C SER A 244 -15.80 -8.26 -3.09
N GLY A 245 -15.56 -7.99 -1.80
CA GLY A 245 -16.63 -7.89 -0.80
C GLY A 245 -17.08 -9.22 -0.18
N SER A 246 -16.25 -10.27 -0.24
CA SER A 246 -16.50 -11.47 0.56
C SER A 246 -16.36 -11.14 2.05
N THR A 247 -17.34 -11.57 2.85
CA THR A 247 -17.33 -11.51 4.31
C THR A 247 -16.91 -12.84 4.94
N ASP A 248 -16.31 -13.70 4.12
CA ASP A 248 -15.98 -15.07 4.48
C ASP A 248 -14.80 -15.14 5.45
N TRP A 249 -14.65 -16.28 6.12
CA TRP A 249 -13.53 -16.53 7.03
C TRP A 249 -12.16 -16.34 6.36
N SER A 250 -12.07 -16.60 5.06
CA SER A 250 -10.87 -16.42 4.25
C SER A 250 -10.39 -14.97 4.22
N LEU A 251 -11.28 -13.99 4.34
CA LEU A 251 -10.93 -12.57 4.46
C LEU A 251 -10.11 -12.32 5.73
N TRP A 252 -10.59 -12.82 6.88
CA TRP A 252 -9.95 -12.62 8.16
C TRP A 252 -8.59 -13.32 8.24
N VAL A 253 -8.49 -14.54 7.70
CA VAL A 253 -7.20 -15.24 7.56
C VAL A 253 -6.21 -14.43 6.74
N MET A 254 -6.67 -13.73 5.70
CA MET A 254 -5.80 -12.87 4.91
C MET A 254 -5.41 -11.60 5.65
N VAL A 255 -6.33 -10.97 6.39
CA VAL A 255 -6.00 -9.83 7.26
C VAL A 255 -4.95 -10.24 8.30
N GLU A 256 -5.12 -11.38 8.96
CA GLU A 256 -4.13 -11.93 9.89
C GLU A 256 -2.78 -12.21 9.21
N SER A 257 -2.81 -12.84 8.03
CA SER A 257 -1.61 -13.11 7.23
C SER A 257 -0.88 -11.81 6.84
N SER A 258 -1.62 -10.75 6.51
CA SER A 258 -1.02 -9.44 6.19
C SER A 258 -0.22 -8.89 7.37
N LEU A 259 -0.78 -8.99 8.59
CA LEU A 259 -0.15 -8.54 9.83
C LEU A 259 1.08 -9.39 10.18
N LEU A 260 0.99 -10.71 9.98
CA LEU A 260 2.10 -11.65 10.22
C LEU A 260 3.32 -11.32 9.35
N PHE A 261 3.10 -11.00 8.07
CA PHE A 261 4.18 -10.72 7.13
C PHE A 261 4.52 -9.23 7.01
N ALA A 262 3.84 -8.35 7.73
CA ALA A 262 3.96 -6.89 7.61
C ALA A 262 5.40 -6.38 7.90
N ALA A 263 6.16 -7.10 8.73
CA ALA A 263 7.54 -6.76 9.05
C ALA A 263 8.55 -7.12 7.95
N VAL A 264 8.22 -8.04 7.04
CA VAL A 264 9.16 -8.55 6.01
C VAL A 264 9.71 -7.41 5.15
N PRO A 265 8.90 -6.52 4.57
CA PRO A 265 9.43 -5.47 3.70
C PRO A 265 10.32 -4.48 4.47
N VAL A 266 10.03 -4.22 5.75
CA VAL A 266 10.84 -3.31 6.59
C VAL A 266 12.20 -3.92 6.86
N VAL A 267 12.25 -5.21 7.20
CA VAL A 267 13.50 -5.93 7.44
C VAL A 267 14.35 -5.98 6.17
N VAL A 268 13.73 -6.25 5.01
CA VAL A 268 14.43 -6.23 3.71
C VAL A 268 14.95 -4.82 3.38
N ALA A 269 14.18 -3.77 3.67
CA ALA A 269 14.60 -2.39 3.46
C ALA A 269 15.77 -1.99 4.38
N ARG A 270 15.80 -2.48 5.62
CA ARG A 270 16.83 -2.12 6.61
C ARG A 270 18.10 -2.95 6.43
N LEU A 271 18.00 -4.28 6.42
CA LEU A 271 19.14 -5.19 6.49
C LEU A 271 19.56 -5.72 5.12
N ARG A 272 20.88 -5.87 4.94
CA ARG A 272 21.49 -6.60 3.81
C ARG A 272 22.12 -7.88 4.34
N ALA A 273 21.30 -8.89 4.60
CA ALA A 273 21.73 -10.15 5.21
C ALA A 273 21.27 -11.37 4.39
N PRO A 274 21.82 -12.58 4.66
CA PRO A 274 21.27 -13.83 4.14
C PRO A 274 19.82 -14.05 4.58
N LEU A 275 19.07 -14.85 3.82
CA LEU A 275 17.64 -15.08 4.05
C LEU A 275 17.29 -15.58 5.46
N HIS A 276 18.07 -16.53 6.00
CA HIS A 276 17.81 -17.07 7.33
C HIS A 276 17.92 -16.00 8.42
N VAL A 277 18.90 -15.11 8.33
CA VAL A 277 19.05 -13.98 9.27
C VAL A 277 17.88 -13.00 9.12
N MET A 278 17.45 -12.71 7.88
CA MET A 278 16.30 -11.83 7.66
C MET A 278 15.02 -12.43 8.26
N LEU A 279 14.80 -13.74 8.13
CA LEU A 279 13.65 -14.44 8.74
C LEU A 279 13.69 -14.39 10.27
N GLU A 280 14.85 -14.65 10.87
CA GLU A 280 15.04 -14.57 12.32
C GLU A 280 14.75 -13.15 12.86
N VAL A 281 15.31 -12.13 12.21
CA VAL A 281 15.06 -10.74 12.57
C VAL A 281 13.59 -10.38 12.37
N THR A 282 12.95 -10.85 11.29
CA THR A 282 11.53 -10.60 11.04
C THR A 282 10.66 -11.19 12.15
N ALA A 283 10.93 -12.42 12.58
CA ALA A 283 10.21 -13.05 13.69
C ALA A 283 10.38 -12.26 14.99
N HIS A 284 11.60 -11.80 15.28
CA HIS A 284 11.87 -10.98 16.47
C HIS A 284 11.17 -9.62 16.43
N VAL A 285 11.20 -8.96 15.28
CA VAL A 285 10.49 -7.70 15.04
C VAL A 285 9.00 -7.89 15.29
N PHE A 286 8.40 -8.91 14.66
CA PHE A 286 6.98 -9.23 14.82
C PHE A 286 6.59 -9.46 16.28
N MET A 287 7.36 -10.27 17.02
CA MET A 287 7.06 -10.55 18.43
C MET A 287 7.10 -9.29 19.31
N LYS A 288 7.97 -8.33 18.99
CA LYS A 288 8.04 -7.05 19.71
C LYS A 288 6.96 -6.07 19.29
N THR A 289 6.56 -6.09 18.02
CA THR A 289 5.60 -5.14 17.46
C THR A 289 4.17 -5.67 17.50
N LEU A 290 3.92 -6.90 17.95
CA LEU A 290 2.57 -7.50 17.96
C LEU A 290 1.50 -6.61 18.57
N TRP A 291 1.72 -6.12 19.79
CA TRP A 291 0.76 -5.24 20.48
C TRP A 291 0.61 -3.87 19.81
N PRO A 292 1.70 -3.15 19.47
CA PRO A 292 1.62 -1.96 18.64
C PRO A 292 0.87 -2.18 17.32
N LEU A 293 1.14 -3.27 16.60
CA LEU A 293 0.50 -3.60 15.32
C LEU A 293 -0.99 -3.86 15.48
N LEU A 294 -1.41 -4.54 16.55
CA LEU A 294 -2.83 -4.73 16.85
C LEU A 294 -3.54 -3.39 17.14
N GLY A 295 -2.92 -2.54 17.97
CA GLY A 295 -3.46 -1.20 18.27
C GLY A 295 -3.55 -0.32 17.01
N TYR A 296 -2.51 -0.39 16.17
CA TYR A 296 -2.49 0.23 14.86
C TYR A 296 -3.62 -0.32 13.96
N ALA A 297 -3.76 -1.64 13.84
CA ALA A 297 -4.72 -2.28 12.95
C ALA A 297 -6.17 -1.90 13.29
N VAL A 298 -6.51 -1.88 14.58
CA VAL A 298 -7.82 -1.43 15.07
C VAL A 298 -8.06 0.04 14.70
N SER A 299 -7.07 0.90 14.94
CA SER A 299 -7.17 2.34 14.67
C SER A 299 -7.26 2.63 13.17
N ALA A 300 -6.42 2.00 12.36
CA ALA A 300 -6.40 2.14 10.91
C ALA A 300 -7.71 1.65 10.27
N THR A 301 -8.22 0.50 10.72
CA THR A 301 -9.51 -0.02 10.27
C THR A 301 -10.65 0.93 10.62
N ALA A 302 -10.68 1.48 11.85
CA ALA A 302 -11.70 2.44 12.26
C ALA A 302 -11.64 3.75 11.45
N LEU A 303 -10.43 4.26 11.18
CA LEU A 303 -10.22 5.46 10.35
C LEU A 303 -10.65 5.25 8.90
N LEU A 304 -10.31 4.10 8.30
CA LEU A 304 -10.75 3.74 6.95
C LEU A 304 -12.26 3.53 6.87
N MET A 305 -12.85 2.85 7.87
CA MET A 305 -14.30 2.65 7.97
C MET A 305 -15.03 4.00 8.00
N TRP A 306 -14.52 4.96 8.78
CA TRP A 306 -15.05 6.32 8.85
C TRP A 306 -14.85 7.07 7.52
N ALA A 307 -13.69 6.98 6.89
CA ALA A 307 -13.42 7.62 5.60
C ALA A 307 -14.36 7.12 4.49
N HIS A 308 -14.56 5.80 4.39
CA HIS A 308 -15.50 5.19 3.46
C HIS A 308 -16.93 5.63 3.72
N PHE A 309 -17.35 5.63 4.98
CA PHE A 309 -18.68 6.09 5.36
C PHE A 309 -18.89 7.58 5.01
N ALA A 310 -17.90 8.44 5.28
CA ALA A 310 -17.93 9.85 4.95
C ALA A 310 -18.01 10.11 3.44
N LEU A 311 -17.20 9.41 2.64
CA LEU A 311 -17.20 9.54 1.19
C LEU A 311 -18.54 9.11 0.57
N ARG A 312 -19.16 8.04 1.09
CA ARG A 312 -20.52 7.63 0.69
C ARG A 312 -21.58 8.64 1.11
N GLY A 313 -21.44 9.24 2.30
CA GLY A 313 -22.25 10.38 2.77
C GLY A 313 -22.22 11.53 1.78
N VAL A 314 -21.03 11.99 1.44
CA VAL A 314 -20.78 13.08 0.49
C VAL A 314 -21.31 12.74 -0.91
N ALA A 315 -21.31 11.47 -1.31
CA ALA A 315 -21.83 11.05 -2.61
C ALA A 315 -23.29 11.42 -2.86
N SER A 316 -24.10 11.36 -1.81
CA SER A 316 -25.51 11.71 -1.88
C SER A 316 -25.77 13.19 -2.15
N TRP A 317 -24.75 14.05 -2.01
CA TRP A 317 -24.86 15.50 -2.21
C TRP A 317 -24.53 15.94 -3.64
N PHE A 318 -23.93 15.07 -4.46
CA PHE A 318 -23.58 15.37 -5.84
C PHE A 318 -24.71 14.97 -6.80
N PRO A 319 -24.99 15.76 -7.85
CA PRO A 319 -26.02 15.43 -8.83
C PRO A 319 -25.67 14.19 -9.64
N GLU A 320 -26.70 13.41 -9.99
CA GLU A 320 -26.60 12.25 -10.88
C GLU A 320 -26.23 12.72 -12.30
N GLY A 321 -24.94 12.78 -12.60
CA GLY A 321 -24.44 13.16 -13.92
C GLY A 321 -22.93 12.92 -14.05
N ALA A 322 -22.43 12.83 -15.29
CA ALA A 322 -21.02 12.50 -15.55
C ALA A 322 -20.03 13.44 -14.85
N LEU A 323 -20.35 14.73 -14.78
CA LEU A 323 -19.53 15.73 -14.07
C LEU A 323 -19.56 15.51 -12.55
N GLY A 324 -20.73 15.29 -11.95
CA GLY A 324 -20.85 14.99 -10.52
C GLY A 324 -20.11 13.70 -10.14
N GLN A 325 -20.24 12.66 -10.96
CA GLN A 325 -19.52 11.40 -10.80
C GLN A 325 -18.01 11.54 -10.99
N GLY A 326 -17.55 12.41 -11.90
CA GLY A 326 -16.14 12.73 -12.07
C GLY A 326 -15.57 13.44 -10.83
N MET A 327 -16.26 14.47 -10.35
CA MET A 327 -15.84 15.25 -9.17
C MET A 327 -15.76 14.38 -7.92
N ILE A 328 -16.76 13.53 -7.66
CA ILE A 328 -16.73 12.65 -6.49
C ILE A 328 -15.61 11.61 -6.58
N ARG A 329 -15.34 11.06 -7.77
CA ARG A 329 -14.21 10.12 -7.96
C ARG A 329 -12.89 10.78 -7.60
N ILE A 330 -12.67 12.01 -8.08
CA ILE A 330 -11.46 12.79 -7.77
C ILE A 330 -11.37 13.08 -6.26
N LEU A 331 -12.46 13.54 -5.65
CA LEU A 331 -12.50 13.82 -4.21
C LEU A 331 -12.23 12.56 -3.39
N SER A 332 -12.86 11.45 -3.74
CA SER A 332 -12.66 10.14 -3.10
C SER A 332 -11.24 9.65 -3.25
N ALA A 333 -10.65 9.82 -4.44
CA ALA A 333 -9.24 9.50 -4.70
C ALA A 333 -8.32 10.26 -3.75
N LEU A 334 -8.54 11.57 -3.61
CA LEU A 334 -7.70 12.44 -2.78
C LEU A 334 -7.83 12.13 -1.29
N VAL A 335 -9.06 11.93 -0.80
CA VAL A 335 -9.31 11.59 0.61
C VAL A 335 -8.71 10.22 0.94
N LEU A 336 -8.99 9.20 0.13
CA LEU A 336 -8.42 7.85 0.34
C LEU A 336 -6.90 7.87 0.20
N ALA A 337 -6.35 8.56 -0.79
CA ALA A 337 -4.90 8.72 -0.93
C ALA A 337 -4.28 9.36 0.31
N THR A 338 -4.91 10.40 0.87
CA THR A 338 -4.41 11.08 2.07
C THR A 338 -4.44 10.14 3.27
N VAL A 339 -5.58 9.49 3.53
CA VAL A 339 -5.75 8.59 4.68
C VAL A 339 -4.84 7.36 4.55
N ARG A 340 -4.79 6.71 3.38
CA ARG A 340 -3.90 5.55 3.12
C ARG A 340 -2.44 5.92 3.30
N SER A 341 -2.01 7.06 2.76
CA SER A 341 -0.62 7.53 2.88
C SER A 341 -0.25 7.79 4.34
N TRP A 342 -1.10 8.51 5.06
CA TRP A 342 -0.88 8.78 6.48
C TRP A 342 -0.80 7.48 7.31
N LEU A 343 -1.76 6.58 7.11
CA LEU A 343 -1.81 5.29 7.82
C LEU A 343 -0.60 4.43 7.48
N PHE A 344 -0.19 4.35 6.22
CA PHE A 344 0.99 3.59 5.80
C PHE A 344 2.27 4.12 6.46
N LEU A 345 2.47 5.44 6.47
CA LEU A 345 3.63 6.04 7.12
C LEU A 345 3.64 5.76 8.64
N ALA A 346 2.48 5.87 9.31
CA ALA A 346 2.36 5.54 10.73
C ALA A 346 2.65 4.06 11.01
N PHE A 347 2.24 3.16 10.11
CA PHE A 347 2.57 1.74 10.19
C PHE A 347 4.08 1.49 10.10
N VAL A 348 4.76 2.11 9.13
CA VAL A 348 6.21 1.94 8.97
C VAL A 348 6.94 2.48 10.21
N LEU A 349 6.58 3.67 10.71
CA LEU A 349 7.16 4.24 11.94
C LEU A 349 6.93 3.34 13.16
N THR A 350 5.73 2.77 13.29
CA THR A 350 5.43 1.80 14.37
C THR A 350 6.38 0.61 14.33
N LEU A 351 6.60 0.04 13.13
CA LEU A 351 7.51 -1.09 12.94
C LEU A 351 8.98 -0.74 13.19
N LEU A 352 9.42 0.45 12.76
CA LEU A 352 10.78 0.90 12.96
C LEU A 352 11.07 1.12 14.45
N ARG A 353 10.26 1.91 15.16
CA ARG A 353 10.50 2.28 16.55
C ARG A 353 10.42 1.12 17.54
N HIS A 354 9.39 0.29 17.38
CA HIS A 354 9.12 -0.79 18.32
C HIS A 354 9.83 -2.09 17.94
N GLY A 355 10.11 -2.30 16.65
CA GLY A 355 10.66 -3.55 16.13
C GLY A 355 12.17 -3.52 15.93
N LEU A 356 12.68 -2.45 15.31
CA LEU A 356 14.07 -2.35 14.85
C LEU A 356 14.76 -1.19 15.59
N LYS A 357 15.44 -1.50 16.71
CA LYS A 357 16.20 -0.49 17.46
C LYS A 357 17.10 0.34 16.53
N ALA A 358 17.10 1.66 16.75
CA ALA A 358 17.93 2.60 16.02
C ALA A 358 19.41 2.17 16.03
N ALA A 359 20.05 2.27 14.87
CA ALA A 359 21.44 1.86 14.65
C ALA A 359 22.45 2.63 15.53
N SER A 360 22.04 3.77 16.10
CA SER A 360 22.83 4.58 17.04
C SER A 360 23.22 3.85 18.33
N SER A 361 22.58 2.73 18.67
CA SER A 361 22.94 1.93 19.86
C SER A 361 24.09 0.92 19.66
N HIS A 362 24.65 0.79 18.45
CA HIS A 362 25.81 -0.07 18.16
C HIS A 362 27.10 0.70 17.83
N GLY A 363 27.07 2.04 17.87
CA GLY A 363 28.24 2.90 17.62
C GLY A 363 29.00 3.36 18.87
N GLN A 364 28.56 3.01 20.08
CA GLN A 364 29.25 3.37 21.34
C GLN A 364 29.95 2.20 22.04
N ALA A 365 30.06 1.06 21.38
CA ALA A 365 30.83 -0.09 21.86
C ALA A 365 31.79 -0.55 20.76
N ASN A 366 32.81 0.27 20.49
CA ASN A 366 34.11 -0.16 19.97
C ASN A 366 35.16 0.88 20.32
#